data_AF-A0A0G0JW44-F1
#
_entry.id   AF-A0A0G0JW44-F1
#
_cell.length_a   1.000
_cell.length_b   1.000
_cell.length_c   1.000
_cell.angle_alpha   90.00
_cell.angle_beta   90.00
_cell.angle_gamma   90.00
#
_symmetry.space_group_name_H-M   'P 1'
#
loop_
_entity.id
_entity.type
_entity.pdbx_description
1 polymer ?
#
loop_
_entity_poly.entity_id
_entity_poly.type
_entity_poly.pdbx_seq_one_letter_code
_entity_poly.pdbx_strand_id
1 'polypeptide(L)'
;MKQKKSAQSNTKIAIVFFAFLAFIVGISIIFKLITVVRAGQFDSSKRFTLTITNGKNIEAISLSPDSKEISVFKLNDSVKFAEVGRFLEIPIDGFIVQNSLDLNQKVDSLFVKTILNYNKLKTNLTIIDLLKLTMLARTIPESSVNVKMVGDVNGLELD
;
A
#
# COMPACT_ATOMS: atom_id res chain seq x y z
N MET A 1 47.68 -1.31 -57.70
CA MET A 1 47.49 -1.37 -56.22
C MET A 1 46.00 -1.24 -55.92
N LYS A 2 45.37 -2.26 -55.29
CA LYS A 2 43.94 -2.20 -54.90
C LYS A 2 43.84 -1.57 -53.50
N GLN A 3 43.23 -0.40 -53.40
CA GLN A 3 42.93 0.22 -52.10
C GLN A 3 41.81 -0.55 -51.40
N LYS A 4 42.08 -1.07 -50.20
CA LYS A 4 41.08 -1.63 -49.28
C LYS A 4 40.23 -0.47 -48.76
N LYS A 5 38.96 -0.39 -49.17
CA LYS A 5 37.97 0.49 -48.53
C LYS A 5 37.81 0.03 -47.08
N SER A 6 38.17 0.89 -46.13
CA SER A 6 37.87 0.64 -44.72
C SER A 6 36.35 0.63 -44.55
N ALA A 7 35.82 -0.44 -43.95
CA ALA A 7 34.41 -0.51 -43.63
C ALA A 7 34.11 0.57 -42.57
N GLN A 8 33.40 1.62 -42.97
CA GLN A 8 32.98 2.69 -42.08
C GLN A 8 31.97 2.12 -41.08
N SER A 9 32.45 1.87 -39.85
CA SER A 9 31.66 1.25 -38.79
C SER A 9 30.62 2.24 -38.26
N ASN A 10 29.34 1.97 -38.52
CA ASN A 10 28.20 2.73 -38.01
C ASN A 10 27.86 2.38 -36.54
N THR A 11 28.69 1.58 -35.85
CA THR A 11 28.45 1.14 -34.47
C THR A 11 28.32 2.31 -33.50
N LYS A 12 29.06 3.41 -33.69
CA LYS A 12 28.94 4.61 -32.84
C LYS A 12 27.54 5.23 -32.91
N ILE A 13 26.96 5.28 -34.12
CA ILE A 13 25.62 5.84 -34.34
C ILE A 13 24.57 4.95 -33.69
N ALA A 14 24.69 3.63 -33.81
CA ALA A 14 23.79 2.68 -33.16
C ALA A 14 23.83 2.79 -31.63
N ILE A 15 25.01 2.91 -31.02
CA ILE A 15 25.15 3.07 -29.57
C ILE A 15 24.44 4.35 -29.10
N VAL A 16 24.65 5.48 -29.79
CA VAL A 16 24.00 6.75 -29.44
C VAL A 16 22.48 6.64 -29.58
N PHE A 17 21.98 5.97 -30.63
CA PHE A 17 20.56 5.74 -30.81
C PHE A 17 19.94 4.92 -29.67
N PHE A 18 20.58 3.81 -29.28
CA PHE A 18 20.09 2.98 -28.16
C PHE A 18 20.18 3.71 -26.82
N ALA A 19 21.23 4.50 -26.58
CA ALA A 19 21.34 5.33 -25.39
C ALA A 19 20.21 6.38 -25.33
N PHE A 20 19.89 7.01 -26.46
CA PHE A 20 18.78 7.96 -26.57
C PHE A 20 17.42 7.29 -26.35
N LEU A 21 17.21 6.10 -26.92
CA LEU A 21 15.98 5.33 -26.71
C LEU A 21 15.82 4.95 -25.22
N ALA A 22 16.88 4.45 -24.60
CA ALA A 22 16.89 4.12 -23.17
C ALA A 22 16.61 5.37 -22.30
N PHE A 23 17.14 6.52 -22.69
CA PHE A 23 16.88 7.80 -22.01
C PHE A 23 15.40 8.21 -22.08
N ILE A 24 14.76 8.12 -23.26
CA ILE A 24 13.32 8.41 -23.40
C ILE A 24 12.49 7.46 -22.54
N VAL A 25 12.78 6.15 -22.58
CA VAL A 25 12.10 5.16 -21.74
C VAL A 25 12.29 5.48 -20.26
N GLY A 26 13.52 5.84 -19.86
CA GLY A 26 13.83 6.27 -18.49
C GLY A 26 13.02 7.47 -18.05
N ILE A 27 12.92 8.52 -18.87
CA ILE A 27 12.08 9.70 -18.59
C ILE A 27 10.61 9.30 -18.41
N SER A 28 10.08 8.45 -19.29
CA SER A 28 8.69 7.99 -19.17
C SER A 28 8.43 7.25 -17.86
N ILE A 29 9.37 6.43 -17.40
CA ILE A 29 9.27 5.73 -16.12
C ILE A 29 9.29 6.74 -14.98
N ILE A 30 10.18 7.75 -15.00
CA ILE A 30 10.25 8.79 -13.97
C ILE A 30 8.93 9.55 -13.85
N PHE A 31 8.34 10.01 -14.96
CA PHE A 31 7.04 10.69 -14.92
C PHE A 31 5.92 9.80 -14.37
N LYS A 32 5.91 8.52 -14.73
CA LYS A 32 4.94 7.56 -14.18
C LYS A 32 5.12 7.38 -12.67
N LEU A 33 6.36 7.26 -12.20
CA LEU A 33 6.66 7.17 -10.76
C LEU A 33 6.20 8.42 -10.02
N ILE A 34 6.51 9.62 -10.51
CA ILE A 34 6.06 10.89 -9.90
C ILE A 34 4.53 10.94 -9.81
N THR A 35 3.83 10.50 -10.85
CA THR A 35 2.36 10.49 -10.89
C THR A 35 1.79 9.56 -9.83
N VAL A 36 2.36 8.36 -9.67
CA VAL A 36 1.95 7.40 -8.63
C VAL A 36 2.24 7.94 -7.23
N VAL A 37 3.39 8.59 -7.00
CA VAL A 37 3.70 9.19 -5.69
C VAL A 37 2.72 10.30 -5.33
N ARG A 38 2.37 11.16 -6.28
CA ARG A 38 1.45 12.30 -6.04
C ARG A 38 0.00 11.88 -5.80
N ALA A 39 -0.43 10.75 -6.36
CA ALA A 39 -1.76 10.20 -6.15
C ALA A 39 -1.89 9.45 -4.81
N GLY A 40 -0.81 9.34 -4.04
CA GLY A 40 -0.79 8.61 -2.79
C GLY A 40 -1.63 9.25 -1.70
N GLN A 41 -2.34 8.42 -0.94
CA GLN A 41 -3.19 8.87 0.17
C GLN A 41 -2.42 8.98 1.49
N PHE A 42 -1.29 8.27 1.61
CA PHE A 42 -0.55 8.19 2.86
C PHE A 42 0.69 9.10 2.86
N ASP A 43 0.64 10.13 3.71
CA ASP A 43 1.70 11.15 3.84
C ASP A 43 2.85 10.76 4.78
N SER A 44 2.78 9.59 5.44
CA SER A 44 3.77 9.07 6.40
C SER A 44 3.98 9.90 7.67
N SER A 45 3.36 11.08 7.79
CA SER A 45 3.53 11.99 8.92
C SER A 45 2.34 11.98 9.87
N LYS A 46 1.15 11.63 9.39
CA LYS A 46 -0.08 11.66 10.18
C LYS A 46 -0.60 10.26 10.44
N ARG A 47 -1.50 10.18 11.43
CA ARG A 47 -2.33 8.99 11.63
C ARG A 47 -3.04 8.66 10.32
N PHE A 48 -3.02 7.38 9.97
CA PHE A 48 -3.66 6.87 8.78
C PHE A 48 -4.54 5.67 9.14
N THR A 49 -5.83 5.80 8.89
CA THR A 49 -6.82 4.77 9.17
C THR A 49 -7.34 4.19 7.87
N LEU A 50 -7.24 2.88 7.72
CA LEU A 50 -7.78 2.18 6.56
C LEU A 50 -8.73 1.07 6.96
N THR A 51 -9.74 0.82 6.13
CA THR A 51 -10.61 -0.35 6.27
C THR A 51 -10.15 -1.44 5.33
N ILE A 52 -10.03 -2.68 5.83
CA ILE A 52 -9.70 -3.85 5.03
C ILE A 52 -10.78 -4.93 5.16
N THR A 53 -11.11 -5.60 4.05
CA THR A 53 -12.03 -6.74 4.06
C THR A 53 -11.61 -7.84 3.10
N ASN A 54 -11.88 -9.08 3.51
CA ASN A 54 -11.79 -10.27 2.66
C ASN A 54 -13.17 -10.79 2.22
N GLY A 55 -14.21 -9.96 2.30
CA GLY A 55 -15.58 -10.32 1.96
C GLY A 55 -16.32 -11.10 3.04
N LYS A 56 -15.62 -11.60 4.08
CA LYS A 56 -16.22 -12.21 5.27
C LYS A 56 -16.01 -11.33 6.50
N ASN A 57 -14.76 -11.00 6.77
CA ASN A 57 -14.36 -10.20 7.91
C ASN A 57 -14.04 -8.77 7.46
N ILE A 58 -14.24 -7.81 8.38
CA ILE A 58 -13.88 -6.41 8.16
C ILE A 58 -13.05 -5.94 9.34
N GLU A 59 -11.94 -5.28 9.05
CA GLU A 59 -11.08 -4.65 10.06
C GLU A 59 -10.83 -3.19 9.70
N ALA A 60 -10.78 -2.33 10.71
CA ALA A 60 -10.20 -0.99 10.57
C ALA A 60 -8.81 -0.98 11.22
N ILE A 61 -7.79 -0.61 10.46
CA ILE A 61 -6.40 -0.54 10.90
C ILE A 61 -5.98 0.93 10.94
N SER A 62 -5.68 1.44 12.13
CA SER A 62 -5.14 2.78 12.34
C SER A 62 -3.67 2.68 12.69
N LEU A 63 -2.82 3.33 11.88
CA LEU A 63 -1.39 3.46 12.13
C LEU A 63 -1.08 4.88 12.58
N SER A 64 -0.36 5.02 13.69
CA SER A 64 0.04 6.30 14.25
C SER A 64 1.57 6.41 14.23
N PRO A 65 2.16 7.12 13.25
CA PRO A 65 3.62 7.26 13.15
C PRO A 65 4.25 7.87 14.41
N ASP A 66 3.61 8.90 14.97
CA ASP A 66 4.13 9.65 16.13
C ASP A 66 4.17 8.81 17.42
N SER A 67 3.09 8.07 17.70
CA SER A 67 3.03 7.20 18.88
C SER A 67 3.65 5.82 18.65
N LYS A 68 4.04 5.49 17.41
CA LYS A 68 4.54 4.17 17.01
C LYS A 68 3.61 3.04 17.43
N GLU A 69 2.33 3.21 17.15
CA GLU A 69 1.28 2.27 17.53
C GLU A 69 0.43 1.88 16.33
N ILE A 70 -0.08 0.65 16.37
CA ILE A 70 -1.10 0.16 15.46
C ILE A 70 -2.31 -0.23 16.28
N SER A 71 -3.48 0.25 15.89
CA SER A 71 -4.78 -0.20 16.43
C SER A 71 -5.53 -0.95 15.35
N VAL A 72 -5.94 -2.17 15.64
CA VAL A 72 -6.74 -3.03 14.75
C VAL A 72 -8.10 -3.25 15.39
N PHE A 73 -9.14 -2.72 14.76
CA PHE A 73 -10.53 -2.91 15.18
C PHE A 73 -11.16 -3.98 14.30
N LYS A 74 -11.41 -5.15 14.88
CA LYS A 74 -12.10 -6.26 14.22
C LYS A 74 -13.60 -6.07 14.41
N LEU A 75 -14.32 -5.93 13.31
CA LEU A 75 -15.75 -5.64 13.32
C LEU A 75 -16.55 -6.93 13.19
N ASN A 76 -17.71 -6.97 13.84
CA ASN A 76 -18.66 -8.07 13.69
C ASN A 76 -19.30 -8.08 12.28
N ASP A 77 -19.92 -9.21 11.94
CA ASP A 77 -20.56 -9.42 10.62
C ASP A 77 -21.75 -8.50 10.33
N SER A 78 -22.26 -7.80 11.36
CA SER A 78 -23.41 -6.89 11.21
C SER A 78 -23.03 -5.53 10.62
N VAL A 79 -21.76 -5.14 10.70
CA VAL A 79 -21.27 -3.86 10.17
C VAL A 79 -21.00 -4.00 8.67
N LYS A 80 -21.59 -3.11 7.87
CA LYS A 80 -21.28 -3.04 6.43
C LYS A 80 -19.97 -2.30 6.20
N PHE A 81 -19.18 -2.76 5.22
CA PHE A 81 -17.89 -2.14 4.86
C PHE A 81 -17.97 -0.63 4.58
N ALA A 82 -19.04 -0.18 3.93
CA ALA A 82 -19.26 1.25 3.63
C ALA A 82 -19.60 2.10 4.87
N GLU A 83 -19.97 1.47 5.99
CA GLU A 83 -20.45 2.13 7.19
C GLU A 83 -19.42 2.14 8.33
N VAL A 84 -18.25 1.51 8.14
CA VAL A 84 -17.22 1.34 9.17
C VAL A 84 -16.81 2.65 9.83
N GLY A 85 -16.50 3.68 9.03
CA GLY A 85 -16.10 4.98 9.57
C GLY A 85 -17.20 5.63 10.41
N ARG A 86 -18.47 5.48 10.00
CA ARG A 86 -19.62 5.97 10.76
C ARG A 86 -19.82 5.18 12.05
N PHE A 87 -19.68 3.85 11.99
CA PHE A 87 -19.87 2.96 13.13
C PHE A 87 -18.80 3.17 14.22
N LEU A 88 -17.55 3.40 13.81
CA LEU A 88 -16.44 3.65 14.74
C LEU A 88 -16.28 5.13 15.11
N GLU A 89 -17.06 6.03 14.49
CA GLU A 89 -16.92 7.49 14.64
C GLU A 89 -15.48 7.99 14.34
N ILE A 90 -14.78 7.33 13.41
CA ILE A 90 -13.43 7.69 12.97
C ILE A 90 -13.38 7.96 11.46
N PRO A 91 -12.56 8.92 11.01
CA PRO A 91 -12.30 9.10 9.58
C PRO A 91 -11.58 7.88 9.01
N ILE A 92 -11.94 7.49 7.78
CA ILE A 92 -11.28 6.42 7.03
C ILE A 92 -10.59 7.06 5.83
N ASP A 93 -9.27 6.96 5.78
CA ASP A 93 -8.41 7.57 4.77
C ASP A 93 -8.22 6.64 3.55
N GLY A 94 -8.20 5.33 3.81
CA GLY A 94 -7.92 4.30 2.81
C GLY A 94 -8.84 3.10 2.91
N PHE A 95 -8.93 2.32 1.83
CA PHE A 95 -9.67 1.07 1.87
C PHE A 95 -9.00 -0.02 1.04
N ILE A 96 -9.09 -1.28 1.46
CA ILE A 96 -8.59 -2.45 0.74
C ILE A 96 -9.68 -3.52 0.71
N VAL A 97 -10.06 -3.98 -0.47
CA VAL A 97 -11.00 -5.09 -0.66
C VAL A 97 -10.31 -6.19 -1.45
N GLN A 98 -10.10 -7.34 -0.80
CA GLN A 98 -9.49 -8.52 -1.44
C GLN A 98 -9.89 -9.82 -0.73
N ASN A 99 -10.66 -10.67 -1.42
CA ASN A 99 -11.26 -11.88 -0.83
C ASN A 99 -10.26 -12.94 -0.36
N SER A 100 -9.03 -12.95 -0.89
CA SER A 100 -8.02 -13.96 -0.55
C SER A 100 -7.11 -13.56 0.61
N LEU A 101 -7.35 -12.41 1.26
CA LEU A 101 -6.54 -11.98 2.41
C LEU A 101 -6.96 -12.70 3.68
N ASP A 102 -5.96 -13.12 4.45
CA ASP A 102 -6.13 -13.64 5.80
C ASP A 102 -5.80 -12.53 6.78
N LEU A 103 -6.85 -11.99 7.41
CA LEU A 103 -6.78 -10.84 8.31
C LEU A 103 -6.22 -11.20 9.70
N ASN A 104 -5.99 -12.49 10.00
CA ASN A 104 -5.40 -12.90 11.27
C ASN A 104 -3.87 -12.81 11.28
N GLN A 105 -3.26 -12.40 10.18
CA GLN A 105 -1.81 -12.25 10.07
C GLN A 105 -1.33 -10.94 10.67
N LYS A 106 -0.01 -10.86 10.92
CA LYS A 106 0.64 -9.60 11.28
C LYS A 106 0.37 -8.53 10.23
N VAL A 107 0.17 -7.30 10.69
CA VAL A 107 -0.25 -6.16 9.85
C VAL A 107 0.76 -5.87 8.73
N ASP A 108 2.05 -6.02 8.99
CA ASP A 108 3.08 -5.86 7.96
C ASP A 108 2.98 -6.96 6.89
N SER A 109 2.77 -8.21 7.30
CA SER A 109 2.62 -9.37 6.42
C SER A 109 1.34 -9.26 5.57
N LEU A 110 0.28 -8.74 6.16
CA LEU A 110 -0.97 -8.39 5.47
C LEU A 110 -0.71 -7.38 4.34
N PHE A 111 0.03 -6.31 4.61
CA PHE A 111 0.39 -5.32 3.59
C PHE A 111 1.31 -5.89 2.51
N VAL A 112 2.29 -6.72 2.88
CA VAL A 112 3.14 -7.43 1.88
C VAL A 112 2.28 -8.27 0.94
N LYS A 113 1.34 -9.06 1.47
CA LYS A 113 0.44 -9.87 0.65
C LYS A 113 -0.49 -9.04 -0.21
N THR A 114 -0.90 -7.88 0.28
CA THR A 114 -1.68 -6.89 -0.47
C THR A 114 -0.86 -6.37 -1.66
N ILE A 115 0.41 -6.02 -1.46
CA ILE A 115 1.33 -5.58 -2.54
C ILE A 115 1.51 -6.67 -3.59
N LEU A 116 1.77 -7.91 -3.17
CA LEU A 116 1.97 -9.04 -4.09
C LEU A 116 0.73 -9.31 -4.96
N ASN A 117 -0.46 -8.95 -4.48
CA ASN A 117 -1.73 -9.14 -5.18
C ASN A 117 -2.35 -7.82 -5.65
N TYR A 118 -1.57 -6.76 -5.79
CA TYR A 118 -2.06 -5.40 -6.10
C TYR A 118 -2.95 -5.33 -7.35
N ASN A 119 -2.68 -6.16 -8.36
CA ASN A 119 -3.46 -6.16 -9.60
C ASN A 119 -4.87 -6.75 -9.45
N LYS A 120 -5.16 -7.46 -8.34
CA LYS A 120 -6.43 -8.15 -8.09
C LYS A 120 -7.27 -7.50 -7.00
N LEU A 121 -6.78 -6.44 -6.38
CA LEU A 121 -7.44 -5.78 -5.26
C LEU A 121 -8.19 -4.53 -5.71
N LYS A 122 -9.23 -4.16 -4.95
CA LYS A 122 -9.92 -2.89 -5.11
C LYS A 122 -9.52 -1.96 -3.96
N THR A 123 -8.89 -0.83 -4.28
CA THR A 123 -8.38 0.15 -3.31
C THR A 123 -8.33 1.56 -3.92
N ASN A 124 -8.24 2.56 -3.05
CA ASN A 124 -7.80 3.92 -3.40
C ASN A 124 -6.32 4.17 -3.06
N LEU A 125 -5.60 3.20 -2.50
CA LEU A 125 -4.18 3.29 -2.14
C LEU A 125 -3.31 3.00 -3.35
N THR A 126 -2.22 3.73 -3.48
CA THR A 126 -1.18 3.40 -4.47
C THR A 126 -0.30 2.26 -3.96
N ILE A 127 0.40 1.58 -4.87
CA ILE A 127 1.40 0.59 -4.46
C ILE A 127 2.51 1.21 -3.58
N ILE A 128 2.78 2.50 -3.75
CA ILE A 128 3.75 3.24 -2.95
C ILE A 128 3.22 3.49 -1.53
N ASP A 129 1.93 3.80 -1.37
CA ASP A 129 1.30 3.90 -0.04
C ASP A 129 1.42 2.57 0.71
N LEU A 130 1.11 1.45 0.05
CA LEU A 130 1.23 0.13 0.67
C LEU A 130 2.67 -0.20 1.06
N LEU A 131 3.66 0.19 0.26
CA LEU A 131 5.07 0.03 0.61
C LEU A 131 5.43 0.85 1.85
N LYS A 132 5.02 2.13 1.90
CA LYS A 132 5.22 2.99 3.06
C LYS A 132 4.53 2.45 4.31
N LEU A 133 3.28 1.99 4.20
CA LEU A 133 2.52 1.37 5.28
C LEU A 133 3.19 0.09 5.79
N THR A 134 3.71 -0.75 4.88
CA THR A 134 4.49 -1.93 5.22
C THR A 134 5.76 -1.56 6.00
N MET A 135 6.49 -0.55 5.52
CA MET A 135 7.71 -0.08 6.20
C MET A 135 7.38 0.45 7.59
N LEU A 136 6.35 1.29 7.73
CA LEU A 136 5.93 1.80 9.03
C LEU A 136 5.52 0.66 9.97
N ALA A 137 4.68 -0.27 9.50
CA ALA A 137 4.21 -1.38 10.31
C ALA A 137 5.36 -2.25 10.84
N ARG A 138 6.43 -2.46 10.05
CA ARG A 138 7.63 -3.19 10.48
C ARG A 138 8.46 -2.48 11.55
N THR A 139 8.39 -1.15 11.61
CA THR A 139 9.13 -0.38 12.61
C THR A 139 8.43 -0.33 13.96
N ILE A 140 7.15 -0.72 14.01
CA ILE A 140 6.33 -0.71 15.22
C ILE A 140 6.48 -2.07 15.93
N PRO A 141 6.86 -2.10 17.22
CA PRO A 141 6.94 -3.34 17.99
C PRO A 141 5.58 -4.05 18.08
N GLU A 142 5.59 -5.38 18.11
CA GLU A 142 4.36 -6.18 18.25
C GLU A 142 3.61 -5.90 19.55
N SER A 143 4.31 -5.52 20.63
CA SER A 143 3.72 -5.10 21.89
C SER A 143 2.89 -3.80 21.79
N SER A 144 3.10 -3.01 20.73
CA SER A 144 2.39 -1.75 20.46
C SER A 144 1.26 -1.93 19.44
N VAL A 145 0.91 -3.18 19.12
CA VAL A 145 -0.23 -3.54 18.28
C VAL A 145 -1.42 -3.89 19.17
N ASN A 146 -2.41 -3.00 19.18
CA ASN A 146 -3.62 -3.15 19.98
C ASN A 146 -4.75 -3.70 19.12
N VAL A 147 -5.20 -4.92 19.41
CA VAL A 147 -6.33 -5.54 18.69
C VAL A 147 -7.58 -5.46 19.57
N LYS A 148 -8.66 -4.89 19.04
CA LYS A 148 -9.96 -4.77 19.73
C LYS A 148 -11.06 -5.37 18.88
N MET A 149 -11.91 -6.18 19.49
CA MET A 149 -13.17 -6.62 18.87
C MET A 149 -14.23 -5.56 19.14
N VAL A 150 -14.89 -5.07 18.10
CA VAL A 150 -15.97 -4.08 18.24
C VAL A 150 -17.23 -4.69 17.66
N GLY A 151 -18.23 -4.88 18.53
CA GLY A 151 -19.47 -5.55 18.13
C GLY A 151 -20.16 -6.40 19.19
N ASP A 152 -19.72 -6.38 20.44
CA ASP A 152 -20.49 -6.92 21.56
C ASP A 152 -20.91 -5.78 22.49
N VAL A 153 -22.21 -5.47 22.50
CA VAL A 153 -22.81 -4.39 23.31
C VAL A 153 -22.92 -4.81 24.79
N ASN A 154 -22.48 -6.01 25.17
CA ASN A 154 -22.58 -6.52 26.54
C ASN A 154 -21.28 -6.47 27.37
N GLY A 155 -20.24 -5.76 26.91
CA GLY A 155 -18.91 -5.80 27.56
C GLY A 155 -18.42 -4.49 28.18
N LEU A 156 -19.23 -3.43 28.26
CA LEU A 156 -18.86 -2.22 29.02
C LEU A 156 -19.33 -2.36 30.47
N GLU A 157 -18.76 -3.33 31.19
CA GLU A 157 -18.61 -3.17 32.65
C GLU A 157 -17.46 -2.17 32.85
N LEU A 158 -17.84 -0.98 33.29
CA LEU A 158 -16.92 -0.01 33.88
C LEU A 158 -16.50 -0.58 35.23
N ASP A 159 -15.24 -1.01 35.35
CA ASP A 159 -14.55 -1.07 36.63
C ASP A 159 -14.17 0.35 37.09
#